data_AF-A0A2U1P101-F1
#
_entry.id   AF-A0A2U1P101-F1
#
_cell.length_a   1.000
_cell.length_b   1.000
_cell.length_c   1.000
_cell.angle_alpha   90.00
_cell.angle_beta   90.00
_cell.angle_gamma   90.00
#
_symmetry.space_group_name_H-M   'P 1'
#
loop_
_entity.id
_entity.type
_entity.pdbx_description
1 polymer ?
#
loop_
_entity_poly.entity_id
_entity_poly.type
_entity_poly.pdbx_seq_one_letter_code
_entity_poly.pdbx_strand_id
1 'polypeptide(L)'
;MASLTMSAPTWKMRKRGDKVPAEQLEKECEKEYEFDRNLFTIRIHHGGAFVRFPDRDYMGSAEDIIDRVDIDVFSCQIDSLVDR
;
A
#
# COMPACT_ATOMS: atom_id res chain seq x y z
N MET A 1 -34.52 14.06 -0.40
CA MET A 1 -33.93 12.88 0.27
C MET A 1 -32.57 12.63 -0.34
N ALA A 2 -31.49 12.93 0.37
CA ALA A 2 -30.14 12.64 -0.12
C ALA A 2 -29.84 11.17 0.15
N SER A 3 -29.69 10.39 -0.92
CA SER A 3 -29.27 8.99 -0.83
C SER A 3 -27.76 8.97 -0.60
N LEU A 4 -27.33 8.62 0.61
CA LEU A 4 -25.93 8.31 0.92
C LEU A 4 -25.65 6.91 0.38
N THR A 5 -25.30 6.80 -0.89
CA THR A 5 -24.66 5.58 -1.39
C THR A 5 -23.27 5.54 -0.77
N MET A 6 -23.07 4.71 0.25
CA MET A 6 -21.72 4.33 0.67
C MET A 6 -21.06 3.65 -0.51
N SER A 7 -20.17 4.35 -1.20
CA SER A 7 -19.35 3.76 -2.24
C SER A 7 -18.55 2.64 -1.59
N ALA A 8 -18.56 1.45 -2.20
CA ALA A 8 -17.68 0.36 -1.79
C ALA A 8 -16.24 0.89 -1.67
N PRO A 9 -15.42 0.32 -0.76
CA PRO A 9 -14.03 0.71 -0.64
C PRO A 9 -13.37 0.63 -2.02
N THR A 10 -12.79 1.74 -2.48
CA THR A 10 -12.19 1.89 -3.81
C THR A 10 -10.82 1.20 -3.94
N TRP A 11 -10.30 0.69 -2.83
CA TRP A 11 -9.00 0.03 -2.76
C TRP A 11 -9.04 -1.38 -3.35
N LYS A 12 -7.91 -1.81 -3.91
CA LYS A 12 -7.73 -3.15 -4.48
C LYS A 12 -6.41 -3.76 -4.02
N MET A 13 -6.46 -5.01 -3.57
CA MET A 13 -5.26 -5.79 -3.28
C MET A 13 -4.69 -6.37 -4.57
N ARG A 14 -3.40 -6.12 -4.82
CA ARG A 14 -2.64 -6.64 -5.96
C ARG A 14 -1.56 -7.58 -5.42
N LYS A 15 -1.66 -8.87 -5.73
CA LYS A 15 -0.56 -9.83 -5.61
C LYS A 15 0.42 -9.55 -6.74
N ARG A 16 1.51 -8.83 -6.46
CA ARG A 16 2.60 -8.68 -7.43
C ARG A 16 3.64 -9.75 -7.12
N GLY A 17 4.26 -10.34 -8.15
CA GLY A 17 5.42 -11.22 -7.93
C GLY A 17 6.55 -10.44 -7.25
N ASP A 18 7.48 -11.16 -6.63
CA ASP A 18 8.50 -10.69 -5.66
C ASP A 18 9.44 -9.54 -6.10
N LYS A 19 9.23 -8.90 -7.27
CA LYS A 19 10.21 -8.03 -7.92
C LYS A 19 9.60 -6.90 -8.76
N VAL A 20 8.63 -6.14 -8.25
CA VAL A 20 8.36 -4.83 -8.87
C VAL A 20 9.26 -3.79 -8.20
N PRO A 21 10.21 -3.18 -8.93
CA PRO A 21 11.07 -2.13 -8.38
C PRO A 21 10.22 -0.95 -7.88
N ALA A 22 10.64 -0.32 -6.78
CA ALA A 22 9.93 0.82 -6.20
C ALA A 22 9.74 1.95 -7.23
N GLU A 23 10.78 2.28 -7.99
CA GLU A 23 10.73 3.30 -9.05
C GLU A 23 9.69 3.00 -10.14
N GLN A 24 9.49 1.73 -10.47
CA GLN A 24 8.47 1.35 -11.45
C GLN A 24 7.07 1.53 -10.86
N LEU A 25 6.88 1.14 -9.60
CA LEU A 25 5.62 1.31 -8.90
C LEU A 25 5.27 2.80 -8.76
N GLU A 26 6.24 3.64 -8.42
CA GLU A 26 6.07 5.09 -8.32
C GLU A 26 5.60 5.69 -9.65
N LYS A 27 6.26 5.37 -10.76
CA LYS A 27 5.85 5.83 -12.11
C LYS A 27 4.45 5.36 -12.51
N GLU A 28 4.11 4.11 -12.17
CA GLU A 28 2.76 3.57 -12.43
C GLU A 28 1.70 4.33 -11.61
N CYS A 29 1.99 4.62 -10.34
CA CYS A 29 1.06 5.34 -9.44
C CYS A 29 0.93 6.81 -9.82
N GLU A 30 2.02 7.51 -10.15
CA GLU A 30 1.99 8.90 -10.62
C GLU A 30 1.05 9.07 -11.82
N LYS A 31 1.10 8.12 -12.76
CA LYS A 31 0.23 8.12 -13.92
C LYS A 31 -1.21 7.72 -13.58
N GLU A 32 -1.41 6.71 -12.74
CA GLU A 32 -2.76 6.23 -12.37
C GLU A 32 -3.52 7.24 -11.51
N TYR A 33 -2.82 8.07 -10.72
CA TYR A 33 -3.40 9.01 -9.75
C TYR A 33 -3.22 10.49 -10.10
N GLU A 34 -2.88 10.81 -11.36
CA GLU A 34 -2.64 12.20 -11.82
C GLU A 34 -3.77 13.18 -11.42
N PHE A 35 -5.01 12.71 -11.38
CA PHE A 35 -6.20 13.49 -11.03
C PHE A 35 -6.79 13.19 -9.65
N ASP A 36 -6.28 12.17 -8.97
CA ASP A 36 -6.82 11.65 -7.71
C ASP A 36 -5.79 11.83 -6.57
N ARG A 37 -5.58 13.08 -6.15
CA ARG A 37 -4.51 13.48 -5.20
C ARG A 37 -4.63 12.86 -3.80
N ASN A 38 -5.81 12.35 -3.46
CA ASN A 38 -6.09 11.68 -2.20
C ASN A 38 -5.78 10.17 -2.26
N LEU A 39 -5.53 9.62 -3.45
CA LEU A 39 -5.21 8.20 -3.62
C LEU A 39 -3.71 7.94 -3.45
N PHE A 40 -3.39 6.85 -2.77
CA PHE A 40 -2.03 6.36 -2.61
C PHE A 40 -1.98 4.83 -2.63
N THR A 41 -0.76 4.31 -2.70
CA THR A 41 -0.46 2.87 -2.71
C THR A 41 0.41 2.52 -1.52
N ILE A 42 0.10 1.39 -0.87
CA ILE A 42 0.84 0.83 0.26
C ILE A 42 1.53 -0.44 -0.22
N ARG A 43 2.84 -0.53 0.02
CA ARG A 43 3.62 -1.76 -0.14
C ARG A 43 3.86 -2.38 1.23
N ILE A 44 3.43 -3.62 1.40
CA ILE A 44 3.56 -4.38 2.65
C ILE A 44 4.55 -5.52 2.43
N HIS A 45 5.59 -5.57 3.26
CA HIS A 45 6.55 -6.66 3.29
C HIS A 45 6.20 -7.60 4.46
N HIS A 46 5.97 -8.88 4.16
CA HIS A 46 5.62 -9.91 5.13
C HIS A 46 6.78 -10.88 5.35
N GLY A 47 7.18 -11.09 6.61
CA GLY A 47 8.08 -12.18 6.99
C GLY A 47 9.53 -12.07 6.50
N GLY A 48 9.94 -10.94 5.91
CA GLY A 48 11.32 -10.72 5.50
C GLY A 48 12.17 -10.09 6.58
N ALA A 49 13.47 -10.40 6.57
CA ALA A 49 14.45 -9.72 7.41
C ALA A 49 14.81 -8.38 6.76
N PHE A 50 14.74 -7.30 7.54
CA PHE A 50 15.28 -6.01 7.13
C PHE A 50 16.80 -6.12 6.98
N VAL A 51 17.32 -5.85 5.77
CA VAL A 51 18.73 -6.05 5.46
C VAL A 51 19.49 -4.74 5.40
N ARG A 52 18.89 -3.67 4.88
CA ARG A 52 19.64 -2.44 4.60
C ARG A 52 18.80 -1.16 4.59
N PHE A 53 19.39 -0.10 5.16
CA PHE A 53 18.96 1.30 5.05
C PHE A 53 19.92 2.05 4.09
N PRO A 54 19.48 3.06 3.31
CA PRO A 54 18.15 3.69 3.26
C PRO A 54 17.14 3.00 2.33
N ASP A 55 17.59 2.07 1.49
CA ASP A 55 16.80 1.51 0.38
C ASP A 55 15.68 0.55 0.85
N ARG A 56 15.66 0.22 2.16
CA ARG A 56 14.68 -0.66 2.84
C ARG A 56 14.52 -2.01 2.15
N ASP A 57 15.64 -2.69 1.93
CA ASP A 57 15.66 -4.04 1.39
C ASP A 57 15.19 -5.06 2.43
N TYR A 58 14.21 -5.88 2.06
CA TYR A 58 13.76 -7.04 2.84
C TYR A 58 14.11 -8.32 2.10
N MET A 59 14.88 -9.22 2.71
CA MET A 59 15.18 -10.54 2.12
C MET A 59 14.22 -11.61 2.64
N GLY A 60 13.73 -12.43 1.72
CA GLY A 60 12.78 -13.50 2.02
C GLY A 60 11.37 -13.01 2.37
N SER A 61 11.03 -11.73 2.13
CA SER A 61 9.67 -11.25 2.33
C SER A 61 8.75 -11.68 1.20
N ALA A 62 7.51 -12.03 1.53
CA ALA A 62 6.41 -11.93 0.59
C ALA A 62 5.95 -10.47 0.52
N GLU A 63 5.55 -10.00 -0.66
CA GLU A 63 5.10 -8.62 -0.85
C GLU A 63 3.65 -8.56 -1.31
N ASP A 64 2.86 -7.74 -0.63
CA ASP A 64 1.51 -7.40 -1.06
C ASP A 64 1.43 -5.89 -1.32
N ILE A 65 0.72 -5.50 -2.38
CA ILE A 65 0.48 -4.11 -2.72
C ILE A 65 -1.01 -3.82 -2.58
N ILE A 66 -1.34 -2.83 -1.73
CA ILE A 66 -2.69 -2.30 -1.60
C ILE A 66 -2.73 -0.97 -2.34
N ASP A 67 -3.61 -0.89 -3.33
CA ASP A 67 -3.64 0.21 -4.30
C ASP A 67 -4.98 0.95 -4.22
N ARG A 68 -5.03 2.21 -4.66
CA ARG A 68 -6.22 3.07 -4.62
C ARG A 68 -6.76 3.28 -3.20
N VAL A 69 -5.85 3.45 -2.25
CA VAL A 69 -6.21 3.78 -0.87
C VAL A 69 -6.47 5.27 -0.83
N ASP A 70 -7.65 5.67 -0.36
CA ASP A 70 -8.00 7.07 -0.18
C ASP A 70 -7.59 7.53 1.23
N ILE A 71 -6.74 8.56 1.30
CA ILE A 71 -6.19 9.12 2.54
C ILE A 71 -7.27 9.67 3.48
N ASP A 72 -8.39 10.15 2.93
CA ASP A 72 -9.46 10.75 3.72
C ASP A 72 -10.25 9.70 4.53
N VAL A 73 -10.17 8.43 4.12
CA VAL A 73 -10.85 7.30 4.76
C VAL A 73 -9.89 6.25 5.30
N PHE A 74 -8.58 6.43 5.08
CA PHE A 74 -7.56 5.50 5.55
C PHE A 74 -7.42 5.58 7.08
N SER A 75 -7.46 4.42 7.72
CA SER A 75 -7.05 4.27 9.12
C SER A 75 -6.18 3.04 9.25
N CYS A 76 -5.10 3.15 10.02
CA CYS A 76 -4.29 2.02 10.41
C CYS A 76 -4.41 1.82 11.93
N GLN A 77 -4.84 0.63 12.34
CA GLN A 77 -4.70 0.19 13.71
C GLN A 77 -3.37 -0.54 13.80
N ILE A 78 -2.42 0.09 14.48
CA ILE A 78 -1.20 -0.60 14.88
C ILE A 78 -1.57 -1.29 16.18
N ASP A 79 -2.00 -2.54 16.07
CA ASP A 79 -2.01 -3.43 17.23
C ASP A 79 -0.55 -3.63 17.60
N SER A 80 -0.11 -2.85 18.59
CA SER A 80 1.19 -3.06 19.18
C SER A 80 1.20 -4.49 19.74
N LEU A 81 1.84 -5.42 19.03
CA LEU A 81 2.49 -6.57 19.63
C LEU A 81 3.67 -6.06 20.47
N VAL A 82 3.38 -5.18 21.42
CA VAL A 82 4.22 -4.92 22.59
C VAL A 82 3.62 -5.82 23.65
N ASP A 83 3.88 -7.11 23.53
CA ASP A 83 3.87 -7.97 24.71
C ASP A 83 4.80 -9.17 24.50
N ARG A 84 5.89 -9.09 25.28
CA ARG A 84 6.84 -10.12 25.75
C ARG A 84 8.17 -10.27 25.03
#